data_AF-A0A4U5J9T8-F1
#
_entry.id   AF-A0A4U5J9T8-F1
#
_cell.length_a   1.000
_cell.length_b   1.000
_cell.length_c   1.000
_cell.angle_alpha   90.00
_cell.angle_beta   90.00
_cell.angle_gamma   90.00
#
_symmetry.space_group_name_H-M   'P 1'
#
loop_
_entity.id
_entity.type
_entity.pdbx_description
1 polymer ?
#
loop_
_entity_poly.entity_id
_entity_poly.type
_entity_poly.pdbx_seq_one_letter_code
_entity_poly.pdbx_strand_id
1 'polypeptide(L)' 'MTNSVPMADILLVVGVTLLVALVFGEAFERAGVPALVGEIAAGLVLGPSVVGLIEYGETFAVFGIIDAVLLLSFRR' A
#
# COMPACT_ATOMS: atom_id res chain seq x y z
N MET A 1 -3.60 -13.48 26.48
CA MET A 1 -3.87 -14.19 25.21
C MET A 1 -2.67 -13.97 24.32
N THR A 2 -1.83 -14.99 24.16
CA THR A 2 -0.67 -14.95 23.25
C THR A 2 -1.19 -15.11 21.84
N ASN A 3 -1.47 -13.97 21.17
CA ASN A 3 -1.79 -13.97 19.75
C ASN A 3 -0.49 -14.21 18.99
N SER A 4 -0.10 -15.47 18.85
CA SER A 4 0.92 -15.90 17.90
C SER A 4 0.33 -15.64 16.52
N VAL A 5 0.46 -14.42 15.99
CA VAL A 5 -0.04 -14.08 14.64
C VAL A 5 0.62 -15.07 13.68
N PRO A 6 -0.15 -15.99 13.06
CA PRO A 6 0.38 -16.95 12.12
C PRO A 6 1.11 -16.21 10.99
N MET A 7 2.30 -16.67 10.60
CA MET A 7 3.03 -16.06 9.48
C MET A 7 2.17 -15.99 8.20
N ALA A 8 1.27 -16.96 8.02
CA ALA A 8 0.30 -16.98 6.93
C ALA A 8 -0.61 -15.74 6.90
N ASP A 9 -1.04 -15.22 8.05
CA ASP A 9 -1.92 -14.04 8.11
C ASP A 9 -1.18 -12.77 7.66
N ILE A 10 0.09 -12.62 8.05
CA ILE A 10 0.91 -11.49 7.59
C ILE A 10 1.12 -11.55 6.08
N LEU A 11 1.47 -12.72 5.53
CA LEU A 11 1.62 -12.88 4.09
C LEU A 11 0.31 -12.62 3.34
N LEU A 12 -0.82 -13.02 3.91
CA LEU A 12 -2.14 -12.76 3.33
C LEU A 12 -2.43 -11.26 3.31
N VAL A 13 -2.23 -10.56 4.42
CA VAL A 13 -2.43 -9.10 4.51
C VAL A 13 -1.54 -8.35 3.52
N VAL A 14 -0.25 -8.70 3.45
CA VAL A 14 0.68 -8.09 2.47
C VAL A 14 0.26 -8.43 1.05
N GLY A 15 -0.08 -9.69 0.76
CA GLY A 15 -0.50 -10.13 -0.57
C GLY A 15 -1.77 -9.43 -1.06
N VAL A 16 -2.78 -9.31 -0.19
CA VAL A 16 -4.01 -8.56 -0.48
C VAL A 16 -3.71 -7.08 -0.69
N THR A 17 -2.84 -6.49 0.14
CA THR A 17 -2.46 -5.08 0.02
C THR A 17 -1.80 -4.80 -1.34
N LEU A 18 -0.83 -5.62 -1.74
CA LEU A 18 -0.17 -5.50 -3.05
C LEU A 18 -1.13 -5.71 -4.21
N LEU A 19 -2.05 -6.68 -4.10
CA LEU A 19 -3.03 -6.97 -5.15
C LEU A 19 -3.97 -5.77 -5.36
N VAL A 20 -4.47 -5.16 -4.28
CA VAL A 20 -5.34 -3.99 -4.36
C VAL A 20 -4.58 -2.78 -4.89
N ALA A 21 -3.34 -2.55 -4.45
CA ALA A 21 -2.49 -1.49 -4.98
C ALA A 21 -2.27 -1.64 -6.50
N LEU A 22 -1.98 -2.86 -6.97
CA LEU A 22 -1.80 -3.16 -8.38
C LEU A 22 -3.07 -2.91 -9.20
N VAL A 23 -4.22 -3.38 -8.72
CA VAL A 23 -5.51 -3.20 -9.41
C VAL A 23 -5.86 -1.72 -9.53
N PHE A 24 -5.67 -0.93 -8.47
CA PHE A 24 -5.94 0.50 -8.51
C PHE A 24 -4.93 1.25 -9.38
N GLY A 25 -3.64 0.92 -9.31
CA GLY A 25 -2.61 1.52 -10.14
C GLY A 25 -2.92 1.35 -11.63
N GLU A 26 -3.21 0.12 -12.05
CA GLU A 26 -3.61 -0.22 -13.41
C GLU A 26 -4.90 0.51 -13.84
N ALA A 27 -5.90 0.59 -12.95
CA ALA A 27 -7.14 1.30 -13.24
C ALA A 27 -6.93 2.80 -13.48
N PHE A 28 -6.05 3.43 -12.71
CA PHE A 28 -5.71 4.85 -12.86
C PHE A 28 -4.85 5.10 -14.09
N GLU A 29 -3.92 4.19 -14.39
CA GLU A 29 -3.10 4.26 -15.60
C GLU A 29 -3.97 4.18 -16.86
N ARG A 30 -4.98 3.31 -16.88
CA ARG A 30 -6.00 3.25 -17.96
C ARG A 30 -6.82 4.53 -18.09
N ALA A 31 -6.98 5.29 -17.02
CA ALA A 31 -7.64 6.59 -17.03
C ALA A 31 -6.70 7.75 -17.42
N GLY A 32 -5.43 7.49 -17.72
CA GLY A 32 -4.44 8.50 -18.09
C GLY A 32 -3.80 9.24 -16.90
N VAL A 33 -3.95 8.69 -15.68
CA VAL A 33 -3.36 9.22 -14.46
C VAL A 33 -2.17 8.32 -14.06
N PRO A 34 -1.08 8.84 -13.48
CA PRO A 34 0.04 8.00 -13.05
C PRO A 34 -0.41 6.90 -12.07
N ALA A 35 0.06 5.66 -12.27
CA ALA A 35 -0.29 4.49 -11.44
C ALA A 35 -0.10 4.73 -9.93
N LEU A 36 0.94 5.48 -9.54
CA LEU A 36 1.21 5.89 -8.16
C LEU A 36 -0.02 6.55 -7.48
N VAL A 37 -0.81 7.33 -8.22
CA VAL A 37 -2.03 7.95 -7.67
C VAL A 37 -3.06 6.87 -7.31
N GLY A 38 -3.18 5.83 -8.12
CA GLY A 38 -4.01 4.65 -7.84
C GLY A 38 -3.50 3.87 -6.63
N GLU A 39 -2.19 3.69 -6.50
CA GLU A 39 -1.57 3.01 -5.35
C GLU A 39 -1.83 3.77 -4.04
N ILE A 40 -1.70 5.09 -4.04
CA ILE A 40 -2.04 5.94 -2.88
C ILE A 40 -3.53 5.84 -2.55
N ALA A 41 -4.41 5.83 -3.57
CA ALA A 41 -5.85 5.64 -3.38
C ALA A 41 -6.19 4.26 -2.80
N ALA A 42 -5.52 3.19 -3.25
CA ALA A 42 -5.62 1.86 -2.66
C ALA A 42 -5.20 1.86 -1.19
N GLY A 43 -4.09 2.52 -0.85
CA GLY A 43 -3.64 2.69 0.53
C GLY A 43 -4.63 3.44 1.41
N LEU A 44 -5.35 4.43 0.86
CA LEU A 44 -6.42 5.15 1.55
C LEU A 44 -7.66 4.27 1.78
N VAL A 45 -8.03 3.46 0.78
CA VAL A 45 -9.16 2.51 0.87
C VAL A 45 -8.85 1.38 1.86
N LEU A 46 -7.64 0.82 1.84
CA LEU A 46 -7.23 -0.21 2.79
C LEU A 46 -6.90 0.33 4.18
N GLY A 47 -6.66 1.63 4.26
CA GLY A 47 -6.41 2.34 5.50
C GLY A 47 -7.53 2.23 6.53
N PRO A 48 -7.27 2.72 7.75
CA PRO A 48 -8.20 2.65 8.86
C PRO A 48 -9.47 3.47 8.64
N SER A 49 -9.40 4.47 7.74
CA SER A 49 -10.49 5.38 7.42
C SER A 49 -11.62 4.75 6.62
N VAL A 50 -11.39 3.61 5.95
CA VAL A 50 -12.40 2.95 5.10
C VAL A 50 -12.55 1.48 5.46
N VAL A 51 -11.51 0.66 5.28
CA VAL A 51 -11.60 -0.79 5.52
C VAL A 51 -11.05 -1.20 6.90
N GLY A 52 -10.12 -0.45 7.50
CA GLY A 52 -9.61 -0.84 8.82
C GLY A 52 -8.45 -1.84 8.79
N LEU A 53 -7.98 -2.26 7.61
CA LEU A 53 -6.99 -3.35 7.48
C LEU A 53 -5.56 -2.91 7.84
N ILE A 54 -5.27 -1.61 7.72
CA ILE A 54 -3.93 -1.06 7.92
C ILE A 54 -4.01 0.05 8.98
N GLU A 55 -3.18 -0.01 10.02
CA GLU A 55 -3.04 1.06 11.01
C GLU A 55 -1.86 1.97 10.65
N TYR A 56 -2.10 3.28 10.58
CA TYR A 56 -1.03 4.25 10.34
C TYR A 56 -0.27 4.57 11.64
N GLY A 57 1.01 4.20 11.70
CA GLY A 57 1.95 4.58 12.76
C GLY A 57 3.16 5.35 12.22
N GLU A 58 4.07 5.80 13.08
CA GLU A 58 5.28 6.56 12.69
C GLU A 58 6.12 5.85 11.62
N THR A 59 6.13 4.52 11.62
CA THR A 59 6.83 3.70 10.64
C THR A 59 6.31 3.90 9.21
N PHE A 60 5.01 4.15 9.02
CA PHE A 60 4.42 4.39 7.69
C PHE A 60 4.93 5.68 7.05
N ALA A 61 5.20 6.73 7.85
CA ALA A 61 5.78 7.96 7.33
C ALA A 61 7.19 7.73 6.79
N VAL A 62 8.00 6.89 7.46
CA VAL A 62 9.34 6.51 7.01
C VAL A 62 9.26 5.70 5.72
N PHE A 63 8.33 4.73 5.63
CA PHE A 63 8.13 3.96 4.40
C PHE A 63 7.70 4.84 3.22
N GLY A 64 6.84 5.83 3.42
CA GLY A 64 6.47 6.78 2.38
C GLY A 64 7.64 7.62 1.87
N ILE A 65 8.56 8.03 2.75
CA ILE A 65 9.79 8.73 2.35
C ILE A 65 10.72 7.80 1.56
N ILE A 66 10.89 6.55 2.02
CA ILE A 66 11.70 5.54 1.32
C ILE A 66 11.13 5.32 -0.10
N ASP A 67 9.84 5.11 -0.21
CA ASP A 67 9.16 4.92 -1.50
C ASP A 67 9.35 6.11 -2.44
N ALA A 68 9.12 7.34 -1.96
CA ALA A 68 9.34 8.55 -2.74
C ALA A 68 10.81 8.72 -3.19
N VAL A 69 11.78 8.39 -2.32
CA VAL A 69 13.21 8.42 -2.66
C VAL A 69 13.53 7.34 -3.70
N LEU A 70 13.00 6.13 -3.56
CA LEU A 70 13.19 5.05 -4.53
C LEU A 70 12.63 5.44 -5.89
N LEU A 71 11.41 5.95 -5.96
CA LEU A 71 10.80 6.42 -7.20
C LEU A 71 11.68 7.48 -7.87
N LEU A 72 12.14 8.49 -7.12
CA LEU A 72 13.01 9.53 -7.66
C LEU A 72 14.39 8.99 -8.09
N SER A 73 14.94 8.02 -7.36
CA SER A 73 16.26 7.43 -7.62
C SER A 73 16.28 6.54 -8.86
N PHE A 74 15.18 5.85 -9.13
CA PHE A 74 15.00 4.99 -10.32
C PHE A 74 14.45 5.74 -11.54
N ARG A 75 14.16 7.04 -11.44
CA ARG A 75 13.68 7.87 -12.57
C ARG A 75 14.79 8.31 -13.53
N ARG A 76 15.82 7.47 -13.76
CA ARG A 76 16.85 7.67 -14.79
C ARG A 76 16.64 6.70 -15.95
#